data_AF-A0A8B9Z4A7-F1
#
_entry.id   AF-A0A8B9Z4A7-F1
#
_cell.length_a   1.000
_cell.length_b   1.000
_cell.length_c   1.000
_cell.angle_alpha   90.00
_cell.angle_beta   90.00
_cell.angle_gamma   90.00
#
_symmetry.space_group_name_H-M   'P 1'
#
loop_
_entity.id
_entity.type
_entity.pdbx_description
1 polymer ?
#
loop_
_entity_poly.entity_id
_entity_poly.type
_entity_poly.pdbx_seq_one_letter_code
_entity_poly.pdbx_strand_id
1 'polypeptide(L)'
;QYGITFVNRPSGRSAVCPSVRPPSAQPPLPPCLPAQVALLDRNSEAGQESKAALAEQFEAQRTVFIQCDVTDQEQLKGAFKKVIEHFGRLDIVVNNAGVNNEKDWESTIQINLTSVIRGTYLGLEYMGKGNGGNGGVIINISSLAGLMPAAFQPVYCATKHGVIGFTRSIALAANMENYGVRLNTICPGFVNTPILQSIDKEENMGQYYSYKDEIKNMMQFYGVMDPSIIAEGLITIIEDDTLNGEVMKITASQGIHFQQYSQTPFTSAKR
;
A
#
# COMPACT_ATOMS: atom_id res chain seq x y z
N GLN A 1 6.95 2.73 -8.84
CA GLN A 1 5.99 2.80 -7.72
C GLN A 1 4.64 2.54 -8.32
N TYR A 2 4.10 1.33 -8.16
CA TYR A 2 2.80 0.96 -8.72
C TYR A 2 1.68 1.75 -8.02
N GLY A 3 0.62 2.09 -8.74
CA GLY A 3 -0.48 2.92 -8.26
C GLY A 3 -1.34 2.22 -7.21
N ILE A 4 -2.06 1.17 -7.60
CA ILE A 4 -2.84 0.33 -6.68
C ILE A 4 -2.63 -1.12 -7.09
N THR A 5 -2.40 -2.00 -6.11
CA THR A 5 -2.28 -3.44 -6.37
C THR A 5 -3.49 -4.14 -5.79
N PHE A 6 -4.25 -4.83 -6.64
CA PHE A 6 -5.32 -5.71 -6.19
C PHE A 6 -4.84 -7.13 -6.15
N VAL A 7 -5.16 -7.86 -5.09
CA VAL A 7 -4.76 -9.26 -4.94
C VAL A 7 -5.98 -10.09 -4.55
N ASN A 8 -6.23 -11.19 -5.26
CA ASN A 8 -7.28 -12.14 -4.92
C ASN A 8 -6.70 -13.39 -4.26
N ARG A 9 -7.35 -13.82 -3.16
CA ARG A 9 -7.00 -15.07 -2.49
C ARG A 9 -7.60 -16.25 -3.27
N PRO A 10 -6.96 -17.42 -3.24
CA PRO A 10 -7.58 -18.65 -3.73
C PRO A 10 -8.92 -18.92 -3.03
N SER A 11 -9.80 -19.69 -3.68
CA SER A 11 -10.99 -20.21 -3.02
C SER A 11 -10.60 -21.15 -1.85
N GLY A 12 -11.19 -20.92 -0.68
CA GLY A 12 -10.84 -21.61 0.58
C GLY A 12 -9.83 -20.82 1.43
N ARG A 13 -9.77 -21.11 2.74
CA ARG A 13 -8.87 -20.43 3.72
C ARG A 13 -7.40 -20.81 3.53
N SER A 14 -6.86 -20.66 2.32
CA SER A 14 -5.48 -20.98 2.00
C SER A 14 -4.63 -19.71 2.01
N ALA A 15 -3.43 -19.80 2.59
CA ALA A 15 -2.45 -18.71 2.69
C ALA A 15 -2.06 -18.14 1.30
N VAL A 16 -1.70 -16.86 1.26
CA VAL A 16 -1.35 -16.12 0.04
C VAL A 16 0.17 -16.08 -0.09
N CYS A 17 0.74 -16.83 -1.04
CA CYS A 17 2.16 -16.69 -1.41
C CYS A 17 2.30 -15.87 -2.68
N PRO A 18 2.98 -14.71 -2.67
CA PRO A 18 3.78 -14.25 -3.78
C PRO A 18 5.19 -14.79 -3.58
N SER A 19 5.53 -15.87 -4.28
CA SER A 19 6.85 -16.47 -4.17
C SER A 19 7.92 -15.59 -4.82
N VAL A 20 8.51 -14.69 -4.02
CA VAL A 20 9.83 -14.11 -4.30
C VAL A 20 10.71 -14.41 -3.08
N ARG A 21 11.29 -15.61 -3.03
CA ARG A 21 12.40 -15.93 -2.12
C ARG A 21 13.52 -16.62 -2.88
N PRO A 22 14.81 -16.31 -2.60
CA PRO A 22 15.93 -16.97 -3.23
C PRO A 22 16.02 -18.44 -2.76
N PRO A 23 16.52 -19.35 -3.62
CA PRO A 23 16.53 -20.78 -3.36
C PRO A 23 17.70 -21.15 -2.43
N SER A 24 17.51 -21.10 -1.11
CA SER A 24 18.28 -21.96 -0.21
C SER A 24 17.59 -22.21 1.13
N ALA A 25 17.34 -23.51 1.37
CA ALA A 25 17.18 -24.18 2.67
C ALA A 25 15.90 -23.95 3.51
N GLN A 26 14.72 -24.35 3.03
CA GLN A 26 13.58 -24.81 3.88
C GLN A 26 12.71 -25.84 3.12
N PRO A 27 12.01 -26.77 3.80
CA PRO A 27 11.17 -27.80 3.14
C PRO A 27 10.03 -27.17 2.32
N PRO A 28 9.54 -27.85 1.26
CA PRO A 28 8.51 -27.31 0.39
C PRO A 28 7.22 -27.06 1.19
N LEU A 29 6.73 -25.81 1.15
CA LEU A 29 5.41 -25.46 1.65
C LEU A 29 4.34 -26.23 0.84
N PRO A 30 3.19 -26.60 1.45
CA PRO A 30 2.08 -27.24 0.75
C PRO A 30 1.63 -26.36 -0.44
N PRO A 31 1.01 -26.94 -1.49
CA PRO A 31 0.68 -26.23 -2.72
C PRO A 31 -0.41 -25.18 -2.46
N CYS A 32 0.01 -23.95 -2.14
CA CYS A 32 -0.85 -22.78 -2.09
C CYS A 32 -1.06 -22.28 -3.53
N LEU A 33 -2.31 -22.14 -3.97
CA LEU A 33 -2.60 -21.54 -5.26
C LEU A 33 -2.07 -20.09 -5.27
N PRO A 34 -1.31 -19.66 -6.30
CA PRO A 34 -0.76 -18.30 -6.35
C PRO A 34 -1.88 -17.26 -6.35
N ALA A 35 -1.62 -16.08 -5.81
CA ALA A 35 -2.59 -14.99 -5.87
C ALA A 35 -2.82 -14.52 -7.33
N GLN A 36 -4.01 -13.99 -7.63
CA GLN A 36 -4.23 -13.22 -8.87
C GLN A 36 -4.02 -11.74 -8.57
N VAL A 37 -3.32 -11.03 -9.44
CA VAL A 37 -2.86 -9.65 -9.21
C VAL A 37 -3.27 -8.74 -10.36
N ALA A 38 -3.92 -7.62 -10.03
CA ALA A 38 -4.05 -6.50 -10.98
C ALA A 38 -3.06 -5.40 -10.61
N LEU A 39 -2.26 -5.00 -11.60
CA LEU A 39 -1.31 -3.89 -11.53
C LEU A 39 -1.97 -2.65 -12.13
N LEU A 40 -2.12 -1.58 -11.34
CA LEU A 40 -2.52 -0.28 -11.84
C LEU A 40 -1.35 0.68 -11.81
N ASP A 41 -1.12 1.39 -12.91
CA ASP A 41 -0.14 2.47 -12.99
C ASP A 41 -0.54 3.46 -14.10
N ARG A 42 -0.16 4.73 -13.96
CA ARG A 42 -0.35 5.71 -15.04
C ARG A 42 0.65 5.49 -16.18
N ASN A 43 1.83 4.95 -15.86
CA ASN A 43 2.88 4.63 -16.82
C ASN A 43 2.58 3.28 -17.48
N SER A 44 2.05 3.35 -18.71
CA SER A 44 1.68 2.16 -19.47
C SER A 44 2.88 1.27 -19.79
N GLU A 45 4.01 1.85 -20.15
CA GLU A 45 5.22 1.10 -20.52
C GLU A 45 5.76 0.29 -19.33
N ALA A 46 6.05 0.97 -18.22
CA ALA A 46 6.54 0.32 -17.01
C ALA A 46 5.54 -0.72 -16.46
N GLY A 47 4.25 -0.45 -16.58
CA GLY A 47 3.19 -1.38 -16.20
C GLY A 47 3.15 -2.65 -17.04
N GLN A 48 3.29 -2.53 -18.37
CA GLN A 48 3.34 -3.68 -19.28
C GLN A 48 4.63 -4.48 -19.10
N GLU A 49 5.78 -3.83 -18.92
CA GLU A 49 7.05 -4.50 -18.59
C GLU A 49 6.93 -5.32 -17.31
N SER A 50 6.31 -4.75 -16.28
CA SER A 50 6.11 -5.44 -15.00
C SER A 50 5.20 -6.65 -15.13
N LYS A 51 4.13 -6.53 -15.93
CA LYS A 51 3.26 -7.67 -16.26
C LYS A 51 4.02 -8.74 -17.02
N ALA A 52 4.84 -8.37 -18.00
CA ALA A 52 5.65 -9.31 -18.78
C ALA A 52 6.64 -10.07 -17.88
N ALA A 53 7.34 -9.36 -17.00
CA ALA A 53 8.27 -9.97 -16.04
C ALA A 53 7.57 -10.94 -15.07
N LEU A 54 6.34 -10.64 -14.65
CA LEU A 54 5.55 -11.57 -13.84
C LEU A 54 5.08 -12.79 -14.64
N ALA A 55 4.77 -12.63 -15.92
CA ALA A 55 4.36 -13.73 -16.79
C ALA A 55 5.50 -14.74 -17.09
N GLU A 56 6.77 -14.35 -16.89
CA GLU A 56 7.92 -15.27 -16.95
C GLU A 56 7.99 -16.20 -15.71
N GLN A 57 7.43 -15.77 -14.58
CA GLN A 57 7.51 -16.48 -13.31
C GLN A 57 6.19 -17.16 -12.91
N PHE A 58 5.07 -16.65 -13.40
CA PHE A 58 3.72 -17.07 -13.04
C PHE A 58 2.84 -17.22 -14.28
N GLU A 59 1.74 -17.98 -14.16
CA GLU A 59 0.74 -18.12 -15.23
C GLU A 59 0.21 -16.75 -15.66
N ALA A 60 0.29 -16.43 -16.96
CA ALA A 60 -0.05 -15.12 -17.49
C ALA A 60 -1.47 -14.64 -17.14
N GLN A 61 -2.42 -15.56 -16.98
CA GLN A 61 -3.81 -15.28 -16.61
C GLN A 61 -3.97 -14.80 -15.15
N ARG A 62 -2.92 -14.91 -14.34
CA ARG A 62 -2.93 -14.42 -12.96
C ARG A 62 -2.63 -12.94 -12.85
N THR A 63 -2.16 -12.32 -13.92
CA THR A 63 -1.74 -10.91 -13.90
C THR A 63 -2.44 -10.11 -14.98
N VAL A 64 -3.08 -9.02 -14.58
CA VAL A 64 -3.62 -8.02 -15.50
C VAL A 64 -2.99 -6.67 -15.23
N PHE A 65 -2.68 -5.92 -16.28
CA PHE A 65 -2.27 -4.53 -16.17
C PHE A 65 -3.40 -3.64 -16.65
N ILE A 66 -3.69 -2.58 -15.88
CA ILE A 66 -4.71 -1.59 -16.20
C ILE A 66 -4.05 -0.22 -16.06
N GLN A 67 -3.88 0.49 -17.18
CA GLN A 67 -3.42 1.87 -17.12
C GLN A 67 -4.48 2.72 -16.39
N CYS A 68 -4.07 3.41 -15.34
CA CYS A 68 -4.96 4.18 -14.48
C CYS A 68 -4.22 5.34 -13.80
N ASP A 69 -4.71 6.56 -13.99
CA ASP A 69 -4.39 7.66 -13.10
C ASP A 69 -5.31 7.62 -11.87
N VAL A 70 -4.73 7.42 -10.68
CA VAL A 70 -5.49 7.33 -9.43
C VAL A 70 -6.12 8.66 -8.99
N THR A 71 -5.69 9.78 -9.60
CA THR A 71 -6.29 11.10 -9.36
C THR A 71 -7.57 11.33 -10.18
N ASP A 72 -7.75 10.56 -11.26
CA ASP A 72 -8.96 10.53 -12.08
C ASP A 72 -9.96 9.53 -11.50
N GLN A 73 -11.07 10.07 -11.01
CA GLN A 73 -12.11 9.29 -10.34
C GLN A 73 -12.79 8.27 -11.25
N GLU A 74 -12.99 8.61 -12.53
CA GLU A 74 -13.68 7.72 -13.47
C GLU A 74 -12.74 6.63 -13.97
N GLN A 75 -11.47 6.95 -14.20
CA GLN A 75 -10.45 5.92 -14.46
C GLN A 75 -10.33 4.93 -13.30
N LEU A 76 -10.26 5.44 -12.06
CA LEU A 76 -10.12 4.59 -10.88
C LEU A 76 -11.33 3.67 -10.70
N LYS A 77 -12.55 4.20 -10.76
CA LYS A 77 -13.78 3.37 -10.76
C LYS A 77 -13.78 2.33 -11.87
N GLY A 78 -13.45 2.74 -13.09
CA GLY A 78 -13.35 1.86 -14.24
C GLY A 78 -12.34 0.73 -14.04
N ALA A 79 -11.22 1.01 -13.37
CA ALA A 79 -10.21 0.02 -13.07
C ALA A 79 -10.70 -1.02 -12.04
N PHE A 80 -11.36 -0.60 -10.95
CA PHE A 80 -11.99 -1.53 -10.01
C PHE A 80 -13.01 -2.44 -10.70
N LYS A 81 -13.88 -1.87 -11.54
CA LYS A 81 -14.86 -2.63 -12.31
C LYS A 81 -14.19 -3.69 -13.20
N LYS A 82 -13.16 -3.30 -13.96
CA LYS A 82 -12.40 -4.23 -14.83
C LYS A 82 -11.75 -5.37 -14.04
N VAL A 83 -11.20 -5.09 -12.85
CA VAL A 83 -10.60 -6.13 -11.99
C VAL A 83 -11.64 -7.17 -11.58
N ILE A 84 -12.83 -6.72 -11.21
CA ILE A 84 -13.93 -7.60 -10.79
C ILE A 84 -14.51 -8.37 -11.98
N GLU A 85 -14.67 -7.73 -13.14
CA GLU A 85 -15.08 -8.41 -14.38
C GLU A 85 -14.06 -9.49 -14.80
N HIS A 86 -12.78 -9.23 -14.59
CA HIS A 86 -11.71 -10.13 -14.99
C HIS A 86 -11.51 -11.31 -14.03
N PHE A 87 -11.53 -11.08 -12.72
CA PHE A 87 -11.25 -12.11 -11.71
C PHE A 87 -12.48 -12.60 -10.93
N GLY A 88 -13.64 -11.96 -11.08
CA GLY A 88 -14.90 -12.31 -10.40
C GLY A 88 -14.97 -11.94 -8.92
N ARG A 89 -13.89 -11.43 -8.33
CA ARG A 89 -13.81 -11.05 -6.91
C ARG A 89 -12.74 -9.98 -6.66
N LEU A 90 -12.80 -9.40 -5.47
CA LEU A 90 -11.80 -8.48 -4.94
C LEU A 90 -11.56 -8.78 -3.45
N ASP A 91 -10.35 -9.19 -3.07
CA ASP A 91 -10.05 -9.57 -1.67
C ASP A 91 -9.05 -8.66 -0.97
N ILE A 92 -8.14 -8.04 -1.74
CA ILE A 92 -7.07 -7.20 -1.20
C ILE A 92 -6.95 -5.96 -2.08
N VAL A 93 -6.87 -4.79 -1.45
CA VAL A 93 -6.55 -3.51 -2.09
C VAL A 93 -5.31 -2.93 -1.43
N VAL A 94 -4.26 -2.64 -2.20
CA VAL A 94 -3.08 -1.94 -1.70
C VAL A 94 -3.02 -0.56 -2.35
N ASN A 95 -3.33 0.47 -1.58
CA ASN A 95 -3.19 1.85 -2.02
C ASN A 95 -1.72 2.29 -1.83
N ASN A 96 -0.91 2.08 -2.87
CA ASN A 96 0.54 2.29 -2.84
C ASN A 96 1.02 3.56 -3.57
N ALA A 97 0.19 4.11 -4.46
CA ALA A 97 0.51 5.29 -5.27
C ALA A 97 1.05 6.41 -4.38
N GLY A 98 2.19 6.98 -4.77
CA GLY A 98 2.79 8.05 -4.02
C GLY A 98 3.79 8.82 -4.84
N VAL A 99 3.89 10.11 -4.56
CA VAL A 99 4.92 11.01 -5.11
C VAL A 99 5.53 11.84 -3.98
N ASN A 100 6.74 12.34 -4.21
CA ASN A 100 7.34 13.39 -3.41
C ASN A 100 7.56 14.60 -4.31
N ASN A 101 6.66 15.59 -4.23
CA ASN A 101 6.75 16.85 -4.94
C ASN A 101 6.20 17.99 -4.06
N GLU A 102 7.09 18.70 -3.38
CA GLU A 102 6.79 19.88 -2.56
C GLU A 102 6.62 21.15 -3.40
N LYS A 103 7.05 21.14 -4.67
CA LYS A 103 6.83 22.27 -5.60
C LYS A 103 5.41 22.25 -6.18
N ASP A 104 4.97 21.10 -6.68
CA ASP A 104 3.59 20.81 -7.09
C ASP A 104 2.88 20.03 -5.98
N TRP A 105 2.64 20.74 -4.88
CA TRP A 105 2.20 20.13 -3.63
C TRP A 105 0.71 19.76 -3.67
N GLU A 106 -0.11 20.44 -4.45
CA GLU A 106 -1.52 20.09 -4.67
C GLU A 106 -1.64 18.70 -5.28
N SER A 107 -0.81 18.40 -6.29
CA SER A 107 -0.72 17.07 -6.91
C SER A 107 -0.28 16.01 -5.89
N THR A 108 0.67 16.35 -5.02
CA THR A 108 1.07 15.48 -3.90
C THR A 108 -0.11 15.15 -2.98
N ILE A 109 -0.99 16.11 -2.67
CA ILE A 109 -2.21 15.84 -1.88
C ILE A 109 -3.19 14.95 -2.65
N GLN A 110 -3.43 15.25 -3.93
CA GLN A 110 -4.35 14.46 -4.76
C GLN A 110 -3.91 13.01 -4.86
N ILE A 111 -2.62 12.76 -5.09
CA ILE A 111 -2.07 11.42 -5.24
C ILE A 111 -1.95 10.73 -3.88
N ASN A 112 -1.27 11.33 -2.91
CA ASN A 112 -0.88 10.62 -1.69
C ASN A 112 -2.00 10.46 -0.66
N LEU A 113 -3.03 11.32 -0.70
CA LEU A 113 -4.12 11.31 0.28
C LEU A 113 -5.49 11.12 -0.38
N THR A 114 -5.87 11.99 -1.32
CA THR A 114 -7.21 11.94 -1.92
C THR A 114 -7.43 10.61 -2.66
N SER A 115 -6.45 10.13 -3.42
CA SER A 115 -6.56 8.85 -4.13
C SER A 115 -6.65 7.66 -3.18
N VAL A 116 -5.94 7.68 -2.04
CA VAL A 116 -6.01 6.64 -1.01
C VAL A 116 -7.41 6.56 -0.41
N ILE A 117 -8.02 7.72 -0.12
CA ILE A 117 -9.39 7.81 0.40
C ILE A 117 -10.37 7.25 -0.64
N ARG A 118 -10.26 7.67 -1.90
CA ARG A 118 -11.12 7.19 -3.00
C ARG A 118 -10.98 5.69 -3.22
N GLY A 119 -9.75 5.18 -3.33
CA GLY A 119 -9.46 3.76 -3.51
C GLY A 119 -9.95 2.92 -2.34
N THR A 120 -9.83 3.43 -1.10
CA THR A 120 -10.39 2.77 0.08
C THR A 120 -11.91 2.69 0.02
N TYR A 121 -12.61 3.76 -0.33
CA TYR A 121 -14.07 3.73 -0.44
C TYR A 121 -14.56 2.79 -1.55
N LEU A 122 -13.89 2.76 -2.70
CA LEU A 122 -14.19 1.80 -3.77
C LEU A 122 -13.92 0.35 -3.30
N GLY A 123 -12.83 0.13 -2.56
CA GLY A 123 -12.56 -1.15 -1.92
C GLY A 123 -13.70 -1.58 -1.01
N LEU A 124 -14.17 -0.71 -0.11
CA LEU A 124 -15.29 -1.00 0.77
C LEU A 124 -16.61 -1.25 0.01
N GLU A 125 -16.84 -0.51 -1.08
CA GLU A 125 -18.01 -0.70 -1.95
C GLU A 125 -18.07 -2.13 -2.51
N TYR A 126 -16.97 -2.62 -3.07
CA TYR A 126 -16.93 -3.94 -3.72
C TYR A 126 -16.64 -5.10 -2.78
N MET A 127 -15.91 -4.88 -1.69
CA MET A 127 -15.51 -5.92 -0.75
C MET A 127 -16.53 -6.10 0.39
N GLY A 128 -17.33 -5.06 0.69
CA GLY A 128 -18.24 -5.05 1.83
C GLY A 128 -19.30 -6.17 1.77
N LYS A 129 -19.45 -6.92 2.86
CA LYS A 129 -20.46 -7.99 2.98
C LYS A 129 -21.89 -7.50 2.76
N GLY A 130 -22.21 -6.30 3.22
CA GLY A 130 -23.52 -5.67 2.98
C GLY A 130 -23.82 -5.39 1.51
N ASN A 131 -22.78 -5.30 0.67
CA ASN A 131 -22.89 -5.06 -0.77
C ASN A 131 -22.73 -6.35 -1.61
N GLY A 132 -22.73 -7.52 -0.96
CA GLY A 132 -22.53 -8.82 -1.62
C GLY A 132 -21.06 -9.22 -1.81
N GLY A 133 -20.11 -8.45 -1.27
CA GLY A 133 -18.70 -8.81 -1.24
C GLY A 133 -18.36 -9.86 -0.16
N ASN A 134 -17.13 -10.36 -0.17
CA ASN A 134 -16.67 -11.41 0.74
C ASN A 134 -15.91 -10.90 1.97
N GLY A 135 -15.83 -9.58 2.16
CA GLY A 135 -14.85 -8.96 3.04
C GLY A 135 -13.46 -8.95 2.41
N GLY A 136 -12.43 -8.70 3.22
CA GLY A 136 -11.04 -8.73 2.78
C GLY A 136 -10.14 -7.78 3.57
N VAL A 137 -9.08 -7.27 2.93
CA VAL A 137 -8.15 -6.33 3.57
C VAL A 137 -7.73 -5.18 2.64
N ILE A 138 -7.77 -3.95 3.15
CA ILE A 138 -7.25 -2.76 2.48
C ILE A 138 -5.98 -2.33 3.21
N ILE A 139 -4.90 -2.13 2.48
CA ILE A 139 -3.60 -1.71 3.02
C ILE A 139 -3.22 -0.38 2.38
N ASN A 140 -3.03 0.63 3.23
CA ASN A 140 -2.65 1.96 2.78
C ASN A 140 -1.16 2.20 3.07
N ILE A 141 -0.41 2.64 2.07
CA ILE A 141 1.02 2.91 2.23
C ILE A 141 1.23 4.36 2.68
N SER A 142 1.58 4.51 3.96
CA SER A 142 2.01 5.77 4.53
C SER A 142 3.55 5.90 4.48
N SER A 143 4.17 6.37 5.56
CA SER A 143 5.61 6.56 5.75
C SER A 143 5.88 6.76 7.25
N LEU A 144 7.11 6.60 7.71
CA LEU A 144 7.52 7.17 8.99
C LEU A 144 7.29 8.68 9.06
N ALA A 145 7.32 9.40 7.92
CA ALA A 145 6.91 10.80 7.84
C ALA A 145 5.42 11.03 8.18
N GLY A 146 4.61 9.97 8.37
CA GLY A 146 3.26 10.05 8.92
C GLY A 146 3.22 10.01 10.46
N LEU A 147 4.34 9.72 11.12
CA LEU A 147 4.45 9.54 12.58
C LEU A 147 5.47 10.49 13.22
N MET A 148 6.25 11.20 12.42
CA MET A 148 7.22 12.19 12.87
C MET A 148 7.31 13.33 11.86
N PRO A 149 7.78 14.53 12.29
CA PRO A 149 7.98 15.64 11.37
C PRO A 149 9.03 15.32 10.30
N ALA A 150 8.79 15.80 9.07
CA ALA A 150 9.75 15.83 7.98
C ALA A 150 9.94 17.29 7.52
N ALA A 151 10.94 17.97 8.08
CA ALA A 151 11.13 19.42 7.94
C ALA A 151 11.24 19.90 6.48
N PHE A 152 11.80 19.06 5.60
CA PHE A 152 12.07 19.39 4.20
C PHE A 152 11.05 18.79 3.24
N GLN A 153 10.02 18.14 3.77
CA GLN A 153 8.92 17.54 3.00
C GLN A 153 7.59 17.72 3.75
N PRO A 154 7.19 18.95 4.12
CA PRO A 154 6.05 19.17 5.00
C PRO A 154 4.71 18.77 4.38
N VAL A 155 4.49 18.94 3.07
CA VAL A 155 3.22 18.52 2.45
C VAL A 155 3.18 17.01 2.32
N TYR A 156 4.26 16.35 1.88
CA TYR A 156 4.39 14.90 1.93
C TYR A 156 4.10 14.37 3.35
N CYS A 157 4.74 14.94 4.37
CA CYS A 157 4.52 14.65 5.78
C CYS A 157 3.03 14.77 6.16
N ALA A 158 2.37 15.87 5.79
CA ALA A 158 0.95 16.08 6.06
C ALA A 158 0.07 15.01 5.38
N THR A 159 0.34 14.66 4.11
CA THR A 159 -0.42 13.60 3.42
C THR A 159 -0.28 12.25 4.11
N LYS A 160 0.92 11.89 4.57
CA LYS A 160 1.22 10.61 5.23
C LYS A 160 0.63 10.54 6.65
N HIS A 161 0.58 11.66 7.38
CA HIS A 161 -0.21 11.76 8.61
C HIS A 161 -1.70 11.56 8.33
N GLY A 162 -2.22 12.20 7.27
CA GLY A 162 -3.60 12.06 6.81
C GLY A 162 -3.98 10.60 6.51
N VAL A 163 -3.12 9.85 5.84
CA VAL A 163 -3.33 8.42 5.56
C VAL A 163 -3.47 7.60 6.85
N ILE A 164 -2.64 7.85 7.86
CA ILE A 164 -2.71 7.13 9.15
C ILE A 164 -4.00 7.48 9.88
N GLY A 165 -4.30 8.78 10.02
CA GLY A 165 -5.52 9.24 10.68
C GLY A 165 -6.78 8.70 10.01
N PHE A 166 -6.82 8.75 8.68
CA PHE A 166 -7.90 8.18 7.88
C PHE A 166 -8.03 6.68 8.12
N THR A 167 -6.96 5.90 7.89
CA THR A 167 -7.00 4.43 7.95
C THR A 167 -7.47 3.93 9.31
N ARG A 168 -6.95 4.50 10.41
CA ARG A 168 -7.37 4.12 11.76
C ARG A 168 -8.84 4.45 12.02
N SER A 169 -9.32 5.57 11.50
CA SER A 169 -10.73 5.98 11.67
C SER A 169 -11.68 5.09 10.87
N ILE A 170 -11.36 4.83 9.59
CA ILE A 170 -12.20 3.99 8.73
C ILE A 170 -12.17 2.52 9.15
N ALA A 171 -11.08 2.02 9.77
CA ALA A 171 -11.02 0.68 10.34
C ALA A 171 -12.05 0.46 11.46
N LEU A 172 -12.26 1.47 12.32
CA LEU A 172 -13.27 1.43 13.37
C LEU A 172 -14.69 1.45 12.76
N ALA A 173 -14.94 2.35 11.81
CA ALA A 173 -16.23 2.45 11.12
C ALA A 173 -16.56 1.16 10.36
N ALA A 174 -15.61 0.59 9.61
CA ALA A 174 -15.80 -0.65 8.87
C ALA A 174 -16.15 -1.85 9.77
N ASN A 175 -15.62 -1.88 11.00
CA ASN A 175 -15.96 -2.89 12.00
C ASN A 175 -17.37 -2.68 12.57
N MET A 176 -17.78 -1.44 12.85
CA MET A 176 -19.12 -1.11 13.35
C MET A 176 -20.21 -1.42 12.32
N GLU A 177 -19.96 -1.11 11.05
CA GLU A 177 -20.85 -1.37 9.93
C GLU A 177 -20.77 -2.82 9.39
N ASN A 178 -19.96 -3.67 10.04
CA ASN A 178 -19.79 -5.09 9.70
C ASN A 178 -19.44 -5.33 8.22
N TYR A 179 -18.59 -4.48 7.62
CA TYR A 179 -18.13 -4.64 6.23
C TYR A 179 -17.41 -5.99 6.03
N GLY A 180 -16.82 -6.55 7.07
CA GLY A 180 -15.93 -7.71 6.97
C GLY A 180 -14.59 -7.38 6.31
N VAL A 181 -14.25 -6.10 6.21
CA VAL A 181 -13.01 -5.60 5.61
C VAL A 181 -12.10 -5.07 6.70
N ARG A 182 -10.85 -5.52 6.73
CA ARG A 182 -9.79 -5.00 7.61
C ARG A 182 -9.05 -3.86 6.92
N LEU A 183 -8.65 -2.84 7.66
CA LEU A 183 -7.93 -1.69 7.10
C LEU A 183 -6.68 -1.42 7.93
N ASN A 184 -5.50 -1.44 7.30
CA ASN A 184 -4.22 -1.29 8.00
C ASN A 184 -3.29 -0.35 7.23
N THR A 185 -2.31 0.21 7.93
CA THR A 185 -1.30 1.11 7.34
C THR A 185 0.09 0.50 7.46
N ILE A 186 0.90 0.62 6.41
CA ILE A 186 2.35 0.40 6.47
C ILE A 186 3.06 1.76 6.41
N CYS A 187 4.02 1.96 7.30
CA CYS A 187 4.84 3.17 7.45
C CYS A 187 6.32 2.80 7.27
N PRO A 188 6.82 2.73 6.02
CA PRO A 188 8.23 2.46 5.76
C PRO A 188 9.11 3.63 6.20
N GLY A 189 10.33 3.32 6.63
CA GLY A 189 11.46 4.24 6.59
C GLY A 189 11.96 4.45 5.15
N PHE A 190 13.24 4.77 4.98
CA PHE A 190 13.79 4.94 3.63
C PHE A 190 13.86 3.59 2.89
N VAL A 191 13.28 3.54 1.68
CA VAL A 191 13.25 2.34 0.82
C VAL A 191 13.83 2.70 -0.54
N ASN A 192 14.74 1.88 -1.06
CA ASN A 192 15.40 2.09 -2.34
C ASN A 192 14.41 2.02 -3.51
N THR A 193 13.81 3.16 -3.84
CA THR A 193 12.80 3.32 -4.89
C THR A 193 12.97 4.68 -5.59
N PRO A 194 12.36 4.89 -6.76
CA PRO A 194 12.46 6.17 -7.48
C PRO A 194 12.02 7.40 -6.68
N ILE A 195 11.21 7.27 -5.62
CA ILE A 195 10.83 8.41 -4.78
C ILE A 195 12.03 9.02 -4.05
N LEU A 196 13.03 8.22 -3.69
CA LEU A 196 14.25 8.74 -3.06
C LEU A 196 15.08 9.54 -4.04
N GLN A 197 15.01 9.23 -5.34
CA GLN A 197 15.73 9.99 -6.37
C GLN A 197 15.11 11.38 -6.59
N SER A 198 13.85 11.60 -6.17
CA SER A 198 13.21 12.91 -6.34
C SER A 198 13.76 13.97 -5.37
N ILE A 199 14.45 13.57 -4.30
CA ILE A 199 15.11 14.52 -3.38
C ILE A 199 16.23 15.30 -4.07
N ASP A 200 16.82 14.73 -5.12
CA ASP A 200 17.92 15.33 -5.88
C ASP A 200 17.45 16.28 -6.99
N LYS A 201 16.14 16.58 -7.03
CA LYS A 201 15.56 17.40 -8.09
C LYS A 201 14.85 18.63 -7.51
N GLU A 202 15.29 19.81 -7.94
CA GLU A 202 14.65 21.07 -7.55
C GLU A 202 13.19 21.16 -8.02
N GLU A 203 12.86 20.54 -9.16
CA GLU A 203 11.49 20.46 -9.67
C GLU A 203 10.53 19.73 -8.73
N ASN A 204 11.05 18.88 -7.84
CA ASN A 204 10.29 18.19 -6.81
C ASN A 204 10.41 18.88 -5.45
N MET A 205 11.60 19.34 -5.06
CA MET A 205 11.84 19.85 -3.71
C MET A 205 11.51 21.35 -3.55
N GLY A 206 11.45 22.11 -4.65
CA GLY A 206 11.17 23.54 -4.62
C GLY A 206 12.08 24.30 -3.64
N GLN A 207 11.48 25.08 -2.73
CA GLN A 207 12.22 25.84 -1.72
C GLN A 207 13.04 24.99 -0.74
N TYR A 208 12.76 23.69 -0.64
CA TYR A 208 13.47 22.78 0.26
C TYR A 208 14.71 22.14 -0.40
N TYR A 209 14.95 22.39 -1.68
CA TYR A 209 16.04 21.75 -2.43
C TYR A 209 17.42 22.03 -1.83
N SER A 210 17.64 23.21 -1.25
CA SER A 210 18.89 23.54 -0.56
C SER A 210 19.19 22.66 0.65
N TYR A 211 18.20 21.95 1.19
CA TYR A 211 18.31 21.09 2.37
C TYR A 211 18.29 19.59 2.03
N LYS A 212 18.55 19.23 0.77
CA LYS A 212 18.52 17.83 0.33
C LYS A 212 19.60 16.97 0.98
N ASP A 213 20.74 17.57 1.33
CA ASP A 213 21.87 16.84 1.90
C ASP A 213 21.59 16.42 3.35
N GLU A 214 20.74 17.16 4.06
CA GLU A 214 20.22 16.79 5.38
C GLU A 214 19.34 15.54 5.28
N ILE A 215 18.52 15.40 4.23
CA ILE A 215 17.76 14.18 3.97
C ILE A 215 18.71 13.02 3.68
N LYS A 216 19.76 13.24 2.88
CA LYS A 216 20.77 12.21 2.58
C LYS A 216 21.55 11.78 3.82
N ASN A 217 21.88 12.71 4.71
CA ASN A 217 22.51 12.40 5.99
C ASN A 217 21.60 11.53 6.87
N MET A 218 20.29 11.81 6.90
CA MET A 218 19.31 10.92 7.55
C MET A 218 19.29 9.54 6.90
N MET A 219 19.32 9.44 5.57
CA MET A 219 19.37 8.15 4.86
C MET A 219 20.62 7.34 5.20
N GLN A 220 21.79 8.00 5.27
CA GLN A 220 23.05 7.36 5.66
C GLN A 220 23.01 6.89 7.12
N PHE A 221 22.43 7.68 8.01
CA PHE A 221 22.33 7.35 9.43
C PHE A 221 21.34 6.22 9.73
N TYR A 222 20.12 6.30 9.18
CA TYR A 222 19.05 5.34 9.46
C TYR A 222 19.11 4.09 8.57
N GLY A 223 19.81 4.17 7.44
CA GLY A 223 19.87 3.10 6.44
C GLY A 223 18.71 3.15 5.44
N VAL A 224 18.95 2.55 4.27
CA VAL A 224 17.98 2.40 3.18
C VAL A 224 17.66 0.93 3.01
N MET A 225 16.38 0.58 3.05
CA MET A 225 15.91 -0.81 2.96
C MET A 225 15.65 -1.23 1.51
N ASP A 226 15.76 -2.53 1.27
CA ASP A 226 15.29 -3.16 0.05
C ASP A 226 13.75 -3.22 0.01
N PRO A 227 13.09 -3.02 -1.14
CA PRO A 227 11.63 -3.11 -1.23
C PRO A 227 11.01 -4.45 -0.77
N SER A 228 11.76 -5.55 -0.81
CA SER A 228 11.27 -6.88 -0.40
C SER A 228 10.77 -6.93 1.04
N ILE A 229 11.37 -6.19 1.98
CA ILE A 229 10.90 -6.15 3.38
C ILE A 229 9.51 -5.50 3.50
N ILE A 230 9.16 -4.61 2.57
CA ILE A 230 7.81 -4.02 2.51
C ILE A 230 6.81 -5.05 2.01
N ALA A 231 7.21 -5.90 1.06
CA ALA A 231 6.40 -7.02 0.61
C ALA A 231 6.17 -8.03 1.75
N GLU A 232 7.19 -8.34 2.56
CA GLU A 232 7.03 -9.17 3.76
C GLU A 232 6.03 -8.57 4.78
N GLY A 233 6.07 -7.24 4.96
CA GLY A 233 5.08 -6.52 5.78
C GLY A 233 3.66 -6.61 5.23
N LEU A 234 3.49 -6.51 3.91
CA LEU A 234 2.19 -6.73 3.26
C LEU A 234 1.65 -8.13 3.55
N ILE A 235 2.49 -9.16 3.40
CA ILE A 235 2.09 -10.56 3.67
C ILE A 235 1.72 -10.76 5.13
N THR A 236 2.49 -10.19 6.05
CA THR A 236 2.17 -10.24 7.49
C THR A 236 0.76 -9.70 7.77
N ILE A 237 0.39 -8.56 7.18
CA ILE A 237 -0.96 -7.97 7.34
C ILE A 237 -2.05 -8.82 6.68
N ILE A 238 -1.75 -9.40 5.52
CA ILE A 238 -2.69 -10.24 4.78
C ILE A 238 -2.98 -11.51 5.57
N GLU A 239 -1.96 -12.21 6.06
CA GLU A 239 -2.11 -13.51 6.72
C GLU A 239 -2.66 -13.42 8.15
N ASP A 240 -2.39 -12.32 8.86
CA ASP A 240 -2.92 -12.12 10.22
C ASP A 240 -4.30 -11.44 10.18
N ASP A 241 -5.34 -12.26 10.36
CA ASP A 241 -6.73 -11.81 10.39
C ASP A 241 -7.11 -11.02 11.65
N THR A 242 -6.21 -10.92 12.65
CA THR A 242 -6.44 -10.13 13.86
C THR A 242 -6.13 -8.65 13.67
N LEU A 243 -5.32 -8.29 12.67
CA LEU A 243 -4.86 -6.92 12.44
C LEU A 243 -5.94 -6.07 11.74
N ASN A 244 -6.49 -5.09 12.46
CA ASN A 244 -7.42 -4.10 11.92
C ASN A 244 -7.21 -2.75 12.61
N GLY A 245 -6.97 -1.70 11.83
CA GLY A 245 -6.63 -0.36 12.33
C GLY A 245 -5.17 -0.23 12.78
N GLU A 246 -4.34 -1.22 12.45
CA GLU A 246 -2.95 -1.27 12.86
C GLU A 246 -2.05 -0.40 11.98
N VAL A 247 -1.03 0.16 12.60
CA VAL A 247 -0.01 0.99 11.94
C VAL A 247 1.33 0.28 12.05
N MET A 248 1.66 -0.50 11.03
CA MET A 248 2.91 -1.21 10.91
C MET A 248 4.03 -0.25 10.52
N LYS A 249 5.12 -0.21 11.28
CA LYS A 249 6.36 0.47 10.93
C LYS A 249 7.36 -0.55 10.42
N ILE A 250 8.13 -0.14 9.42
CA ILE A 250 9.24 -0.95 8.90
C ILE A 250 10.49 -0.06 8.86
N THR A 251 11.48 -0.38 9.69
CA THR A 251 12.74 0.38 9.78
C THR A 251 13.93 -0.55 9.57
N ALA A 252 15.06 -0.02 9.10
CA ALA A 252 16.28 -0.81 8.98
C ALA A 252 16.79 -1.33 10.34
N SER A 253 16.48 -0.61 11.42
CA SER A 253 16.94 -0.94 12.78
C SER A 253 16.10 -2.00 13.50
N GLN A 254 14.79 -2.08 13.23
CA GLN A 254 13.87 -2.97 13.97
C GLN A 254 13.10 -3.93 13.06
N GLY A 255 13.24 -3.80 11.74
CA GLY A 255 12.39 -4.53 10.80
C GLY A 255 10.92 -4.18 10.98
N ILE A 256 10.06 -5.19 10.85
CA ILE A 256 8.60 -5.07 10.98
C ILE A 256 8.21 -4.99 12.46
N HIS A 257 7.55 -3.90 12.84
CA HIS A 257 7.01 -3.69 14.18
C HIS A 257 5.78 -2.77 14.10
N PHE A 258 5.08 -2.53 15.21
CA PHE A 258 3.83 -1.75 15.21
C PHE A 258 3.91 -0.50 16.08
N GLN A 259 3.23 0.56 15.64
CA GLN A 259 3.05 1.77 16.42
C GLN A 259 2.07 1.51 17.56
N GLN A 260 2.48 1.83 18.78
CA GLN A 260 1.63 1.73 19.96
C GLN A 260 0.82 3.02 20.13
N TYR A 261 -0.48 2.86 20.36
CA TYR A 261 -1.39 3.96 20.68
C TYR A 261 -2.08 3.68 22.01
N SER A 262 -2.40 4.75 22.74
CA SER A 262 -3.25 4.66 23.91
C SER A 262 -4.62 4.07 23.56
N GLN A 263 -5.21 3.33 24.50
CA GLN A 263 -6.56 2.80 24.34
C GLN A 263 -7.58 3.93 24.16
N THR A 264 -8.54 3.70 23.28
CA THR A 264 -9.73 4.54 23.10
C THR A 264 -10.99 3.74 23.48
N PRO A 265 -12.11 4.40 23.80
CA PRO A 265 -13.39 3.73 24.09
C PRO A 265 -13.87 2.78 22.97
N PHE A 266 -13.42 3.02 21.73
CA PHE A 266 -13.75 2.19 20.57
C PHE A 266 -12.85 0.94 20.47
N THR A 267 -11.68 0.95 21.08
CA THR A 267 -10.73 -0.18 21.10
C THR A 267 -10.88 -1.08 22.34
N SER A 268 -11.60 -0.63 23.38
CA SER A 268 -11.81 -1.37 24.63
C SER A 268 -12.86 -2.50 24.53
N ALA A 269 -13.57 -2.62 23.41
CA ALA A 269 -14.67 -3.58 23.24
C ALA A 269 -14.25 -4.99 22.75
N LYS A 270 -12.98 -5.38 22.92
CA LYS A 270 -12.52 -6.75 22.68
C LYS A 270 -11.75 -7.30 23.90
N ARG A 271 -12.48 -7.94 24.80
CA ARG A 271 -12.06 -9.15 25.53
C ARG A 271 -13.23 -10.11 25.55
#